data_AF-A0A6J1DVT6-F1
#
_entry.id   AF-A0A6J1DVT6-F1
#
_cell.length_a   1.000
_cell.length_b   1.000
_cell.length_c   1.000
_cell.angle_alpha   90.00
_cell.angle_beta   90.00
_cell.angle_gamma   90.00
#
_symmetry.space_group_name_H-M   'P 1'
#
loop_
_entity.id
_entity.type
_entity.pdbx_description
1 polymer ?
#
loop_
_entity_poly.entity_id
_entity_poly.type
_entity_poly.pdbx_seq_one_letter_code
_entity_poly.pdbx_strand_id
1 'polypeptide(L)'
;MSTSNIQLLASDKLNGDNYRIWKSNLNTILVIDDLRFVLTEECLPAFTPNANRTVRDAYDRWVKANEKACVYILASISDVLSKKHEGLAIAREIMDSLQALFGQPSTSIMHDAIKYVYNCRMKEGSSVREHVLNMMVHFNVAETAQS
;
A
#
# COMPACT_ATOMS: atom_id res chain seq x y z
N MET A 1 0.91 -4.67 -22.32
CA MET A 1 0.25 -4.75 -20.99
C MET A 1 0.70 -3.65 -20.03
N SER A 2 1.90 -3.08 -20.19
CA SER A 2 2.46 -2.04 -19.30
C SER A 2 1.69 -0.70 -19.30
N THR A 3 1.11 -0.28 -20.41
CA THR A 3 0.40 1.01 -20.51
C THR A 3 -0.91 1.04 -19.74
N SER A 4 -1.68 -0.05 -19.74
CA SER A 4 -2.98 -0.13 -19.05
C SER A 4 -2.86 -0.11 -17.52
N ASN A 5 -1.80 -0.74 -16.98
CA ASN A 5 -1.55 -0.76 -15.53
C ASN A 5 -1.12 0.62 -15.01
N ILE A 6 -0.31 1.37 -15.78
CA ILE A 6 0.11 2.73 -15.41
C ILE A 6 -1.08 3.70 -15.47
N GLN A 7 -1.98 3.53 -16.44
CA GLN A 7 -3.16 4.38 -16.59
C GLN A 7 -4.16 4.20 -15.44
N LEU A 8 -4.29 2.98 -14.90
CA LEU A 8 -5.07 2.68 -13.69
C LEU A 8 -4.46 3.30 -12.42
N LEU A 9 -3.13 3.32 -12.30
CA LEU A 9 -2.44 3.97 -11.18
C LEU A 9 -2.56 5.49 -11.21
N ALA A 10 -2.63 6.07 -12.41
CA ALA A 10 -2.70 7.51 -12.61
C ALA A 10 -4.10 8.10 -12.36
N SER A 11 -5.17 7.30 -12.42
CA SER A 11 -6.55 7.80 -12.25
C SER A 11 -6.93 8.07 -10.79
N ASP A 12 -6.43 7.26 -9.84
CA ASP A 12 -6.74 7.38 -8.41
C ASP A 12 -5.47 7.54 -7.56
N LYS A 13 -4.74 8.63 -7.80
CA LYS A 13 -3.51 8.94 -7.06
C LYS A 13 -3.75 9.01 -5.54
N LEU A 14 -2.76 8.58 -4.76
CA LEU A 14 -2.78 8.74 -3.30
C LEU A 14 -2.88 10.23 -2.92
N ASN A 15 -3.95 10.58 -2.22
CA ASN A 15 -4.22 11.93 -1.73
C ASN A 15 -4.38 12.03 -0.21
N GLY A 16 -4.29 10.89 0.49
CA GLY A 16 -4.34 10.77 1.94
C GLY A 16 -5.41 9.80 2.40
N ASP A 17 -6.68 10.17 2.20
CA ASP A 17 -7.84 9.41 2.71
C ASP A 17 -8.04 8.06 2.03
N ASN A 18 -7.50 7.89 0.81
CA ASN A 18 -7.66 6.69 0.01
C ASN A 18 -6.55 5.64 0.21
N TYR A 19 -5.65 5.80 1.20
CA TYR A 19 -4.46 4.94 1.36
C TYR A 19 -4.75 3.43 1.34
N ARG A 20 -5.81 2.97 2.04
CA ARG A 20 -6.15 1.55 2.08
C ARG A 20 -6.50 0.98 0.70
N ILE A 21 -7.31 1.71 -0.06
CA ILE A 21 -7.74 1.32 -1.41
C ILE A 21 -6.55 1.41 -2.37
N TRP A 22 -5.83 2.53 -2.32
CA TRP A 22 -4.63 2.77 -3.13
C TRP A 22 -3.58 1.65 -2.93
N LYS A 23 -3.27 1.30 -1.67
CA LYS A 23 -2.31 0.23 -1.33
C LYS A 23 -2.74 -1.12 -1.89
N SER A 24 -4.03 -1.43 -1.87
CA SER A 24 -4.56 -2.67 -2.45
C SER A 24 -4.39 -2.71 -3.97
N ASN A 25 -4.68 -1.60 -4.65
CA ASN A 25 -4.55 -1.48 -6.11
C ASN A 25 -3.08 -1.59 -6.54
N LEU A 26 -2.19 -0.88 -5.85
CA LEU A 26 -0.74 -0.95 -6.08
C LEU A 26 -0.22 -2.38 -5.87
N ASN A 27 -0.57 -3.03 -4.75
CA ASN A 27 -0.16 -4.41 -4.48
C ASN A 27 -0.62 -5.37 -5.58
N THR A 28 -1.83 -5.19 -6.10
CA THR A 28 -2.36 -6.01 -7.20
C THR A 28 -1.48 -5.89 -8.45
N ILE A 29 -1.09 -4.66 -8.80
CA ILE A 29 -0.23 -4.41 -9.96
C ILE A 29 1.18 -4.98 -9.75
N LEU A 30 1.75 -4.82 -8.55
CA LEU A 30 3.05 -5.40 -8.22
C LEU A 30 3.03 -6.93 -8.26
N VAL A 31 1.91 -7.58 -7.95
CA VAL A 31 1.76 -9.04 -8.11
C VAL A 31 1.66 -9.43 -9.58
N ILE A 32 0.87 -8.71 -10.38
CA ILE A 32 0.71 -8.98 -11.83
C ILE A 32 2.06 -8.88 -12.55
N ASP A 33 2.88 -7.90 -12.16
CA ASP A 33 4.17 -7.63 -12.81
C ASP A 33 5.36 -8.36 -12.15
N ASP A 34 5.10 -9.26 -11.19
CA ASP A 34 6.11 -10.04 -10.45
C ASP A 34 7.18 -9.17 -9.75
N LEU A 35 6.72 -8.08 -9.12
CA LEU A 35 7.58 -7.10 -8.43
C LEU A 35 7.41 -7.11 -6.92
N ARG A 36 6.38 -7.76 -6.37
CA ARG A 36 6.03 -7.64 -4.94
C ARG A 36 7.18 -8.01 -4.00
N PHE A 37 8.07 -8.91 -4.42
CA PHE A 37 9.21 -9.35 -3.62
C PHE A 37 10.13 -8.19 -3.18
N VAL A 38 10.26 -7.12 -3.99
CA VAL A 38 11.13 -5.97 -3.65
C VAL A 38 10.63 -5.16 -2.45
N LEU A 39 9.38 -5.36 -2.03
CA LEU A 39 8.83 -4.73 -0.84
C LEU A 39 9.05 -5.55 0.44
N THR A 40 9.34 -6.84 0.31
CA THR A 40 9.43 -7.78 1.45
C THR A 40 10.83 -8.29 1.68
N GLU A 41 11.58 -8.51 0.61
CA GLU A 41 12.95 -9.00 0.66
C GLU A 41 13.91 -7.84 0.90
N GLU A 42 14.98 -8.10 1.66
CA GLU A 42 16.06 -7.13 1.81
C GLU A 42 16.82 -6.97 0.50
N CYS A 43 17.38 -5.78 0.29
CA CYS A 43 18.30 -5.54 -0.82
C CYS A 43 19.44 -6.57 -0.73
N LEU A 44 19.68 -7.29 -1.82
CA LEU A 44 20.78 -8.25 -1.90
C LEU A 44 22.09 -7.53 -1.55
N PRO A 45 22.91 -8.05 -0.61
CA PRO A 45 24.14 -7.39 -0.19
C PRO A 45 25.02 -7.06 -1.38
N ALA A 46 25.49 -5.82 -1.45
CA ALA A 46 26.44 -5.39 -2.47
C ALA A 46 27.68 -6.30 -2.45
N PHE A 47 27.90 -6.95 -3.57
CA PHE A 47 29.04 -7.80 -3.96
C PHE A 47 30.26 -7.84 -3.04
N THR A 48 30.64 -9.07 -2.64
CA THR A 48 32.05 -9.44 -2.51
C THR A 48 32.67 -9.63 -3.91
N PRO A 49 33.91 -9.23 -4.18
CA PRO A 49 34.55 -9.31 -5.52
C PRO A 49 34.56 -10.71 -6.16
N ASN A 50 34.39 -11.77 -5.38
CA ASN A 50 34.44 -13.17 -5.82
C ASN A 50 33.06 -13.82 -6.03
N ALA A 51 31.97 -13.05 -6.03
CA ALA A 51 30.63 -13.62 -6.15
C ALA A 51 30.40 -14.26 -7.53
N ASN A 52 29.72 -15.41 -7.51
CA ASN A 52 29.44 -16.20 -8.71
C ASN A 52 28.49 -15.43 -9.67
N ARG A 53 28.48 -15.83 -10.95
CA ARG A 53 27.64 -15.20 -11.98
C ARG A 53 26.15 -15.17 -11.58
N THR A 54 25.67 -16.22 -10.94
CA THR A 54 24.27 -16.35 -10.50
C THR A 54 23.85 -15.27 -9.50
N VAL A 55 24.73 -14.92 -8.55
CA VAL A 55 24.49 -13.84 -7.58
C VAL A 55 24.43 -12.48 -8.29
N ARG A 56 25.20 -12.29 -9.37
CA ARG A 56 25.15 -11.06 -10.18
C ARG A 56 23.85 -10.93 -10.94
N ASP A 57 23.47 -12.01 -11.60
CA ASP A 57 22.22 -12.03 -12.35
C ASP A 57 21.02 -11.82 -11.41
N ALA A 58 21.07 -12.35 -10.18
CA ALA A 58 20.05 -12.12 -9.17
C ALA A 58 20.00 -10.66 -8.69
N TYR A 59 21.16 -10.06 -8.40
CA TYR A 59 21.25 -8.65 -8.00
C TYR A 59 20.74 -7.71 -9.10
N ASP A 60 21.19 -7.90 -10.34
CA ASP A 60 20.77 -7.07 -11.47
C ASP A 60 19.25 -7.19 -11.74
N ARG A 61 18.68 -8.39 -11.54
CA ARG A 61 17.22 -8.60 -11.59
C ARG A 61 16.51 -7.84 -10.48
N TRP A 62 17.03 -7.92 -9.25
CA TRP A 62 16.46 -7.21 -8.10
C TRP A 62 16.47 -5.69 -8.32
N VAL A 63 17.60 -5.13 -8.76
CA VAL A 63 17.74 -3.68 -9.04
C VAL A 63 16.72 -3.23 -10.08
N LYS A 64 16.60 -3.95 -11.20
CA LYS A 64 15.61 -3.62 -12.25
C LYS A 64 14.17 -3.69 -11.75
N ALA A 65 13.86 -4.70 -10.94
CA ALA A 65 12.53 -4.84 -10.34
C ALA A 65 12.24 -3.70 -9.37
N ASN A 66 13.22 -3.33 -8.54
CA ASN A 66 13.10 -2.22 -7.59
C ASN A 66 12.91 -0.88 -8.30
N GLU A 67 13.70 -0.57 -9.33
CA GLU A 67 13.53 0.65 -10.14
C GLU A 67 12.12 0.73 -10.74
N LYS A 68 11.62 -0.38 -11.30
CA LYS A 68 10.27 -0.44 -11.86
C LYS A 68 9.18 -0.25 -10.79
N ALA A 69 9.34 -0.84 -9.62
CA ALA A 69 8.43 -0.66 -8.50
C ALA A 69 8.43 0.79 -7.98
N CYS A 70 9.60 1.44 -7.87
CA CYS A 70 9.71 2.85 -7.52
C CYS A 70 8.91 3.72 -8.50
N VAL A 71 9.05 3.48 -9.81
CA VAL A 71 8.29 4.21 -10.84
C VAL A 71 6.78 4.03 -10.67
N TYR A 72 6.32 2.81 -10.39
CA TYR A 72 4.89 2.56 -10.15
C TYR A 72 4.37 3.29 -8.91
N ILE A 73 5.12 3.25 -7.80
CA ILE A 73 4.74 3.95 -6.58
C ILE A 73 4.68 5.46 -6.85
N LEU A 74 5.75 6.07 -7.38
CA LEU A 74 5.84 7.50 -7.63
C LEU A 74 4.79 8.00 -8.64
N ALA A 75 4.51 7.24 -9.69
CA ALA A 75 3.45 7.60 -10.65
C ALA A 75 2.04 7.54 -10.06
N SER A 76 1.85 6.72 -9.02
CA SER A 76 0.55 6.47 -8.36
C SER A 76 0.25 7.38 -7.17
N ILE A 77 1.15 8.31 -6.82
CA ILE A 77 0.95 9.26 -5.72
C ILE A 77 0.85 10.69 -6.24
N SER A 78 0.32 11.60 -5.42
CA SER A 78 0.25 13.03 -5.79
C SER A 78 1.64 13.62 -6.06
N ASP A 79 1.72 14.64 -6.90
CA ASP A 79 3.01 15.21 -7.32
C ASP A 79 3.81 15.79 -6.14
N VAL A 80 3.11 16.28 -5.10
CA VAL A 80 3.73 16.74 -3.85
C VAL A 80 4.41 15.59 -3.11
N LEU A 81 3.73 14.44 -3.01
CA LEU A 81 4.32 13.23 -2.41
C LEU A 81 5.43 12.67 -3.28
N SER A 82 5.27 12.67 -4.61
CA SER A 82 6.31 12.20 -5.53
C SER A 82 7.60 12.99 -5.34
N LYS A 83 7.55 14.32 -5.31
CA LYS A 83 8.72 15.17 -5.07
C LYS A 83 9.38 14.92 -3.70
N LYS A 84 8.57 14.65 -2.67
CA LYS A 84 9.10 14.33 -1.33
C LYS A 84 9.91 13.01 -1.31
N HIS A 85 9.59 12.07 -2.19
CA HIS A 85 10.16 10.72 -2.17
C HIS A 85 11.06 10.40 -3.39
N GLU A 86 11.28 11.35 -4.30
CA GLU A 86 12.06 11.13 -5.54
C GLU A 86 13.54 10.75 -5.27
N GLY A 87 14.07 11.14 -4.12
CA GLY A 87 15.44 10.81 -3.70
C GLY A 87 15.59 9.43 -3.04
N LEU A 88 14.50 8.71 -2.79
CA LEU A 88 14.56 7.36 -2.22
C LEU A 88 14.80 6.34 -3.33
N ALA A 89 15.88 5.58 -3.21
CA ALA A 89 16.27 4.61 -4.23
C ALA A 89 15.52 3.26 -4.09
N ILE A 90 14.94 2.98 -2.93
CA ILE A 90 14.38 1.67 -2.60
C ILE A 90 12.86 1.77 -2.46
N ALA A 91 12.14 0.94 -3.22
CA ALA A 91 10.67 0.94 -3.26
C ALA A 91 10.06 0.69 -1.87
N ARG A 92 10.70 -0.17 -1.07
CA ARG A 92 10.32 -0.46 0.31
C ARG A 92 10.38 0.79 1.20
N GLU A 93 11.42 1.61 1.09
CA GLU A 93 11.55 2.85 1.88
C GLU A 93 10.44 3.85 1.54
N ILE A 94 10.09 3.98 0.26
CA ILE A 94 8.97 4.82 -0.18
C ILE A 94 7.67 4.29 0.44
N MET A 95 7.44 2.97 0.36
CA MET A 95 6.23 2.35 0.88
C MET A 95 6.10 2.49 2.40
N ASP A 96 7.19 2.30 3.14
CA ASP A 96 7.26 2.43 4.59
C ASP A 96 6.99 3.89 5.01
N SER A 97 7.56 4.87 4.31
CA SER A 97 7.28 6.29 4.53
C SER A 97 5.80 6.63 4.30
N LEU A 98 5.20 6.14 3.21
CA LEU A 98 3.77 6.35 2.93
C LEU A 98 2.88 5.66 3.96
N GLN A 99 3.28 4.49 4.46
CA GLN A 99 2.60 3.80 5.54
C GLN A 99 2.66 4.58 6.86
N ALA A 100 3.80 5.19 7.17
CA ALA A 100 3.92 6.03 8.36
C ALA A 100 3.02 7.28 8.28
N LEU A 101 2.85 7.86 7.08
CA LEU A 101 2.04 9.07 6.87
C LEU A 101 0.54 8.79 6.82
N PHE A 102 0.11 7.68 6.22
CA PHE A 102 -1.29 7.43 5.87
C PHE A 102 -1.82 6.06 6.29
N GLY A 103 -0.97 5.19 6.83
CA GLY A 103 -1.35 3.85 7.26
C GLY A 103 -2.21 3.81 8.52
N GLN A 104 -2.21 4.90 9.29
CA GLN A 104 -3.05 5.04 10.46
C GLN A 104 -4.45 5.56 10.06
N PRO A 105 -5.53 4.99 10.61
CA PRO A 105 -6.87 5.56 10.44
C PRO A 105 -6.85 7.03 10.87
N SER A 106 -7.42 7.92 10.06
CA SER A 106 -7.52 9.32 10.47
C SER A 106 -8.36 9.42 11.74
N THR A 107 -8.05 10.38 12.61
CA THR A 107 -8.79 10.61 13.86
C THR A 107 -10.29 10.79 13.62
N SER A 108 -10.66 11.40 12.49
CA SER A 108 -12.07 11.52 12.07
C SER A 108 -12.70 10.18 11.73
N ILE A 109 -12.06 9.36 10.89
CA ILE A 109 -12.56 8.02 10.52
C ILE A 109 -12.70 7.14 11.76
N MET A 110 -11.75 7.23 12.69
CA MET A 110 -11.79 6.55 13.98
C MET A 110 -12.99 7.01 14.82
N HIS A 111 -13.18 8.32 14.98
CA HIS A 111 -14.32 8.87 15.71
C HIS A 111 -15.66 8.47 15.09
N ASP A 112 -15.78 8.49 13.77
CA ASP A 112 -17.00 8.09 13.07
C ASP A 112 -17.28 6.59 13.24
N ALA A 113 -16.24 5.74 13.19
CA ALA A 113 -16.38 4.32 13.45
C ALA A 113 -16.80 4.02 14.89
N ILE A 114 -16.17 4.65 15.88
CA ILE A 114 -16.54 4.51 17.31
C ILE A 114 -17.97 5.01 17.53
N LYS A 115 -18.32 6.18 16.97
CA LYS A 115 -19.66 6.75 17.06
C LYS A 115 -20.69 5.82 16.43
N TYR A 116 -20.39 5.21 15.28
CA TYR A 116 -21.27 4.23 14.66
C TYR A 116 -21.47 3.03 15.58
N VAL A 117 -20.39 2.39 16.05
CA VAL A 117 -20.46 1.21 16.93
C VAL A 117 -21.28 1.50 18.19
N TYR A 118 -21.05 2.64 18.83
CA TYR A 118 -21.76 3.03 20.05
C TYR A 118 -23.26 3.27 19.83
N ASN A 119 -23.63 3.85 18.69
CA ASN A 119 -25.01 4.25 18.42
C ASN A 119 -25.79 3.25 17.56
N CYS A 120 -25.14 2.25 16.96
CA CYS A 120 -25.81 1.35 16.04
C CYS A 120 -26.82 0.48 16.81
N ARG A 121 -28.03 0.42 16.25
CA ARG A 121 -29.09 -0.47 16.70
C ARG A 121 -29.64 -1.18 15.48
N MET A 122 -29.90 -2.47 15.62
CA MET A 122 -30.55 -3.23 14.57
C MET A 122 -31.97 -2.69 14.38
N LYS A 123 -32.36 -2.46 13.12
CA LYS A 123 -33.74 -2.07 12.81
C LYS A 123 -34.64 -3.30 12.91
N GLU A 124 -35.85 -3.12 13.44
CA GLU A 124 -36.84 -4.19 13.50
C GLU A 124 -37.15 -4.73 12.08
N GLY A 125 -37.18 -6.05 11.94
CA GLY A 125 -37.37 -6.73 10.65
C GLY A 125 -36.14 -6.78 9.73
N SER A 126 -35.00 -6.17 10.11
CA SER A 126 -33.77 -6.25 9.31
C SER A 126 -32.97 -7.56 9.54
N SER A 127 -32.14 -7.94 8.57
CA SER A 127 -31.31 -9.14 8.67
C SER A 127 -30.21 -9.00 9.73
N VAL A 128 -30.22 -9.90 10.72
CA VAL A 128 -29.15 -10.02 11.73
C VAL A 128 -27.76 -10.17 11.10
N ARG A 129 -27.63 -11.02 10.06
CA ARG A 129 -26.33 -11.28 9.40
C ARG A 129 -25.72 -10.00 8.83
N GLU A 130 -26.49 -9.29 8.00
CA GLU A 130 -26.07 -8.02 7.41
C GLU A 130 -25.75 -6.95 8.47
N HIS A 131 -26.57 -6.85 9.53
CA HIS A 131 -26.29 -5.94 10.64
C HIS A 131 -24.94 -6.24 11.30
N VAL A 132 -24.68 -7.51 11.63
CA VAL A 132 -23.43 -7.95 12.26
C VAL A 132 -22.23 -7.75 11.33
N LEU A 133 -22.37 -8.00 10.02
CA LEU A 133 -21.31 -7.71 9.04
C LEU A 133 -20.99 -6.22 8.98
N ASN A 134 -22.00 -5.35 9.00
CA ASN A 134 -21.80 -3.91 8.99
C ASN A 134 -21.11 -3.43 10.29
N MET A 135 -21.54 -3.95 11.45
CA MET A 135 -20.85 -3.68 12.73
C MET A 135 -19.39 -4.13 12.69
N MET A 136 -19.08 -5.32 12.16
CA MET A 136 -17.70 -5.80 12.03
C MET A 136 -16.80 -4.87 11.22
N VAL A 137 -17.30 -4.29 10.12
CA VAL A 137 -16.53 -3.35 9.30
C VAL A 137 -16.12 -2.12 10.13
N HIS A 138 -17.04 -1.55 10.92
CA HIS A 138 -16.75 -0.40 11.77
C HIS A 138 -15.89 -0.76 12.99
N PHE A 139 -16.08 -1.94 13.59
CA PHE A 139 -15.23 -2.44 14.67
C PHE A 139 -13.77 -2.59 14.24
N ASN A 140 -13.50 -3.20 13.07
CA ASN A 140 -12.13 -3.38 12.57
C ASN A 140 -11.42 -2.04 12.34
N VAL A 141 -12.16 -1.00 11.91
CA VAL A 141 -11.62 0.36 11.74
C VAL A 141 -11.31 1.01 13.10
N ALA A 142 -12.11 0.76 14.13
CA ALA A 142 -11.88 1.27 15.48
C ALA A 142 -10.73 0.54 16.20
N GLU A 143 -10.54 -0.76 15.96
CA GLU A 143 -9.50 -1.58 16.59
C GLU A 143 -8.10 -1.30 16.01
N THR A 144 -7.99 -1.16 14.68
CA THR A 144 -6.71 -0.88 13.99
C THR A 144 -6.11 0.50 14.28
N ALA A 145 -6.79 1.33 15.07
CA ALA A 145 -6.33 2.63 15.54
C ALA A 145 -5.53 2.59 16.86
N GLN A 146 -5.49 1.46 17.57
CA GLN A 146 -4.85 1.32 18.89
C GLN A 146 -3.58 0.43 18.87
N SER A 147 -3.18 -0.09 17.70
CA SER A 147 -2.02 -0.98 17.51
C SER A 147 -0.88 -0.28 16.78
#